data_AF-A0A9J6EA98-F1
#
_entry.id   AF-A0A9J6EA98-F1
#
_cell.length_a   1.000
_cell.length_b   1.000
_cell.length_c   1.000
_cell.angle_alpha   90.00
_cell.angle_beta   90.00
_cell.angle_gamma   90.00
#
_symmetry.space_group_name_H-M   'P 1'
#
loop_
_entity.id
_entity.type
_entity.pdbx_description
1 polymer ?
#
loop_
_entity_poly.entity_id
_entity_poly.type
_entity_poly.pdbx_seq_one_letter_code
_entity_poly.pdbx_strand_id
1 'polypeptide(L)'
;MAVACSPDAQLIPRDSNPVTPASQAPARLYVALLNELADVDRVRFAFLVYAAINSQHGVPPSRQSRALVRYLTGRGGDDFDVVKSCLRDEFGALVDDTALEILYVMRKFEPMRRIFGVCRHRASRLYQSPRRVRKFWRELANFCESCLDEEAAEISRHFLPESSLSGVPTHAEAVVVLLYERSVITLDNYSALYEHVRTTYNNEELLEHLCELHICARFTFIPHGYAVILNHNVFKDPKNEIKLLERQGTKKDVDVLKRLWEELDFNVRIYDDFTSSEIEKLLLEIATVWDHSKSDAIVFIILSHGYRGWCCTAVGGRIGVGGIEAGAVSSI
;
A
#
# COMPACT_ATOMS: atom_id res chain seq x y z
N MET A 1 32.75 20.88 72.17
CA MET A 1 34.09 21.32 71.71
C MET A 1 34.22 20.78 70.29
N ALA A 2 34.30 21.58 69.21
CA ALA A 2 35.43 22.45 68.81
C ALA A 2 36.74 21.63 68.65
N VAL A 3 37.61 21.73 67.62
CA VAL A 3 37.75 22.55 66.37
C VAL A 3 38.93 21.88 65.57
N ALA A 4 39.13 21.93 64.24
CA ALA A 4 38.33 22.16 63.01
C ALA A 4 39.23 21.87 61.75
N CYS A 5 38.77 22.28 60.54
CA CYS A 5 39.54 22.50 59.28
C CYS A 5 39.92 21.34 58.33
N SER A 6 39.79 21.70 57.03
CA SER A 6 40.11 21.00 55.76
C SER A 6 41.57 21.36 55.32
N PRO A 7 42.11 21.10 54.09
CA PRO A 7 41.52 20.51 52.86
C PRO A 7 42.45 19.56 52.04
N ASP A 8 41.98 19.32 50.80
CA ASP A 8 42.73 19.04 49.56
C ASP A 8 43.15 17.62 49.17
N ALA A 9 42.90 17.35 47.89
CA ALA A 9 43.20 16.14 47.17
C ALA A 9 44.52 16.27 46.41
N GLN A 10 45.23 15.15 46.18
CA GLN A 10 46.10 14.99 45.01
C GLN A 10 46.36 13.52 44.65
N LEU A 11 46.00 13.19 43.41
CA LEU A 11 46.73 12.36 42.44
C LEU A 11 47.36 11.01 42.90
N ILE A 12 46.82 9.92 42.36
CA ILE A 12 47.57 8.67 42.08
C ILE A 12 47.54 8.44 40.55
N PRO A 13 48.62 7.94 39.91
CA PRO A 13 48.82 8.11 38.47
C PRO A 13 48.06 7.14 37.55
N ARG A 14 48.13 7.44 36.25
CA ARG A 14 47.49 6.71 35.14
C ARG A 14 48.12 5.33 34.93
N ASP A 15 47.32 4.28 34.99
CA ASP A 15 47.61 3.05 34.24
C ASP A 15 47.13 3.19 32.79
N SER A 16 48.07 3.02 31.86
CA SER A 16 47.83 3.11 30.43
C SER A 16 47.23 1.81 29.89
N ASN A 17 45.91 1.72 29.86
CA ASN A 17 45.25 0.76 28.97
C ASN A 17 45.57 1.13 27.51
N PRO A 18 45.99 0.17 26.66
CA PRO A 18 46.24 0.45 25.25
C PRO A 18 44.92 0.85 24.58
N VAL A 19 44.90 2.01 23.94
CA VAL A 19 43.81 2.43 23.07
C VAL A 19 43.78 1.50 21.87
N THR A 20 42.89 0.50 21.91
CA THR A 20 42.54 -0.27 20.71
C THR A 20 42.03 0.72 19.67
N PRO A 21 42.63 0.81 18.47
CA PRO A 21 42.21 1.80 17.50
C PRO A 21 40.78 1.51 17.05
N ALA A 22 39.88 2.47 17.27
CA ALA A 22 38.55 2.51 16.67
C ALA A 22 38.68 2.81 15.17
N SER A 23 39.20 1.83 14.41
CA SER A 23 39.52 1.95 12.99
C SER A 23 39.04 0.74 12.18
N GLN A 24 37.85 0.25 12.50
CA GLN A 24 37.02 -0.47 11.55
C GLN A 24 35.70 0.30 11.45
N ALA A 25 35.37 0.77 10.24
CA ALA A 25 34.00 1.17 9.96
C ALA A 25 33.09 -0.02 10.28
N PRO A 26 31.88 0.20 10.84
CA PRO A 26 31.00 -0.91 11.21
C PRO A 26 30.85 -1.84 10.01
N ALA A 27 31.16 -3.13 10.22
CA ALA A 27 31.11 -4.14 9.18
C ALA A 27 29.68 -4.18 8.63
N ARG A 28 29.50 -3.63 7.41
CA ARG A 28 28.17 -3.33 6.89
C ARG A 28 27.41 -4.63 6.66
N LEU A 29 26.36 -4.84 7.44
CA LEU A 29 25.74 -6.16 7.64
C LEU A 29 25.06 -6.69 6.37
N TYR A 30 24.62 -5.79 5.48
CA TYR A 30 24.10 -6.15 4.16
C TYR A 30 25.09 -6.96 3.31
N VAL A 31 26.41 -6.82 3.48
CA VAL A 31 27.37 -7.63 2.69
C VAL A 31 27.31 -9.10 3.11
N ALA A 32 27.22 -9.38 4.42
CA ALA A 32 27.04 -10.72 4.93
C ALA A 32 25.70 -11.31 4.45
N LEU A 33 24.62 -10.52 4.51
CA LEU A 33 23.32 -10.90 3.98
C LEU A 33 23.38 -11.32 2.50
N LEU A 34 23.92 -10.45 1.63
CA LEU A 34 23.89 -10.67 0.19
C LEU A 34 24.74 -11.86 -0.25
N ASN A 35 25.77 -12.24 0.51
CA ASN A 35 26.53 -13.46 0.25
C ASN A 35 25.74 -14.75 0.57
N GLU A 36 24.75 -14.69 1.47
CA GLU A 36 23.96 -15.84 1.94
C GLU A 36 22.60 -16.01 1.24
N LEU A 37 22.18 -15.06 0.41
CA LEU A 37 20.96 -15.22 -0.39
C LEU A 37 21.15 -16.31 -1.45
N ALA A 38 20.17 -17.23 -1.53
CA ALA A 38 20.04 -18.19 -2.62
C ALA A 38 19.68 -17.50 -3.94
N ASP A 39 19.99 -18.10 -5.10
CA ASP A 39 19.88 -17.40 -6.39
C ASP A 39 18.47 -16.89 -6.73
N VAL A 40 17.42 -17.63 -6.35
CA VAL A 40 16.02 -17.16 -6.47
C VAL A 40 15.77 -15.89 -5.64
N ASP A 41 16.33 -15.83 -4.42
CA ASP A 41 16.22 -14.66 -3.56
C ASP A 41 17.07 -13.48 -4.06
N ARG A 42 18.16 -13.74 -4.80
CA ARG A 42 19.02 -12.70 -5.38
C ARG A 42 18.28 -11.90 -6.45
N VAL A 43 17.50 -12.55 -7.31
CA VAL A 43 16.65 -11.91 -8.33
C VAL A 43 15.60 -11.01 -7.66
N ARG A 44 14.82 -11.56 -6.73
CA ARG A 44 13.80 -10.80 -5.96
C ARG A 44 14.39 -9.65 -5.18
N PHE A 45 15.56 -9.84 -4.54
CA PHE A 45 16.25 -8.77 -3.83
C PHE A 45 16.68 -7.67 -4.81
N ALA A 46 17.29 -8.02 -5.95
CA ALA A 46 17.71 -7.06 -6.97
C ALA A 46 16.55 -6.26 -7.56
N PHE A 47 15.41 -6.91 -7.81
CA PHE A 47 14.16 -6.24 -8.20
C PHE A 47 13.71 -5.21 -7.15
N LEU A 48 13.75 -5.58 -5.86
CA LEU A 48 13.38 -4.68 -4.77
C LEU A 48 14.40 -3.55 -4.53
N VAL A 49 15.68 -3.74 -4.87
CA VAL A 49 16.66 -2.63 -4.93
C VAL A 49 16.33 -1.68 -6.08
N TYR A 50 16.00 -2.21 -7.26
CA TYR A 50 15.58 -1.40 -8.41
C TYR A 50 14.30 -0.59 -8.06
N ALA A 51 13.32 -1.22 -7.42
CA ALA A 51 12.11 -0.57 -6.93
C ALA A 51 12.40 0.57 -5.93
N ALA A 52 13.31 0.35 -4.98
CA ALA A 52 13.68 1.35 -3.98
C ALA A 52 14.38 2.58 -4.59
N ILE A 53 15.13 2.40 -5.68
CA ILE A 53 15.76 3.50 -6.43
C ILE A 53 14.71 4.23 -7.28
N ASN A 54 13.86 3.51 -8.00
CA ASN A 54 12.91 4.06 -8.98
C ASN A 54 11.50 4.33 -8.38
N SER A 55 11.45 4.77 -7.12
CA SER A 55 10.20 5.08 -6.40
C SER A 55 9.73 6.55 -6.51
N GLN A 56 10.38 7.37 -7.33
CA GLN A 56 10.03 8.77 -7.58
C GLN A 56 9.53 9.00 -9.02
N HIS A 57 8.47 9.78 -9.19
CA HIS A 57 7.95 10.12 -10.53
C HIS A 57 8.88 11.09 -11.26
N GLY A 58 9.00 10.94 -12.58
CA GLY A 58 9.69 11.89 -13.46
C GLY A 58 11.22 11.90 -13.36
N VAL A 59 11.82 11.01 -12.57
CA VAL A 59 13.29 10.86 -12.48
C VAL A 59 13.76 9.87 -13.55
N PRO A 60 14.69 10.25 -14.46
CA PRO A 60 15.24 9.33 -15.46
C PRO A 60 16.05 8.18 -14.81
N PRO A 61 16.12 6.98 -15.43
CA PRO A 61 16.84 5.84 -14.88
C PRO A 61 18.31 6.14 -14.54
N SER A 62 18.68 5.97 -13.26
CA SER A 62 20.05 6.19 -12.77
C SER A 62 21.03 5.23 -13.44
N ARG A 63 22.34 5.46 -13.27
CA ARG A 63 23.35 4.50 -13.74
C ARG A 63 23.17 3.14 -13.06
N GLN A 64 22.73 3.15 -11.80
CA GLN A 64 22.47 1.99 -10.98
C GLN A 64 21.15 1.32 -11.39
N SER A 65 20.08 2.08 -11.69
CA SER A 65 18.85 1.52 -12.30
C SER A 65 19.20 0.69 -13.53
N ARG A 66 19.93 1.27 -14.49
CA ARG A 66 20.35 0.57 -15.72
C ARG A 66 21.25 -0.64 -15.47
N ALA A 67 22.12 -0.61 -14.47
CA ALA A 67 22.94 -1.76 -14.10
C ALA A 67 22.10 -2.91 -13.51
N LEU A 68 21.08 -2.59 -12.71
CA LEU A 68 20.13 -3.57 -12.18
C LEU A 68 19.23 -4.16 -13.27
N VAL A 69 18.78 -3.36 -14.26
CA VAL A 69 18.06 -3.87 -15.44
C VAL A 69 18.91 -4.90 -16.18
N ARG A 70 20.20 -4.63 -16.41
CA ARG A 70 21.11 -5.60 -17.06
C ARG A 70 21.29 -6.88 -16.26
N TYR A 71 21.46 -6.78 -14.94
CA TYR A 71 21.56 -7.95 -14.06
C TYR A 71 20.29 -8.83 -14.15
N LEU A 72 19.11 -8.24 -13.93
CA LEU A 72 17.82 -8.95 -13.97
C LEU A 72 17.55 -9.59 -15.34
N THR A 73 17.85 -8.87 -16.42
CA THR A 73 17.64 -9.37 -17.80
C THR A 73 18.78 -10.26 -18.33
N GLY A 74 19.81 -10.57 -17.53
CA GLY A 74 21.01 -11.30 -17.96
C GLY A 74 21.89 -10.56 -18.99
N ARG A 75 21.51 -9.34 -19.40
CA ARG A 75 22.14 -8.56 -20.47
C ARG A 75 23.44 -7.89 -20.05
N GLY A 76 24.47 -8.70 -19.83
CA GLY A 76 25.84 -8.22 -19.60
C GLY A 76 26.80 -9.21 -18.96
N GLY A 77 26.32 -10.38 -18.48
CA GLY A 77 27.13 -11.27 -17.64
C GLY A 77 27.50 -10.65 -16.29
N ASP A 78 26.73 -9.64 -15.84
CA ASP A 78 26.88 -8.97 -14.56
C ASP A 78 26.57 -9.98 -13.41
N ASP A 79 27.51 -10.14 -12.47
CA ASP A 79 27.30 -10.93 -11.24
C ASP A 79 26.57 -10.10 -10.16
N PHE A 80 26.08 -10.78 -9.11
CA PHE A 80 25.35 -10.19 -7.98
C PHE A 80 26.13 -9.10 -7.23
N ASP A 81 27.45 -9.02 -7.39
CA ASP A 81 28.28 -7.89 -6.92
C ASP A 81 27.85 -6.52 -7.48
N VAL A 82 27.18 -6.48 -8.64
CA VAL A 82 26.54 -5.27 -9.17
C VAL A 82 25.42 -4.79 -8.24
N VAL A 83 24.62 -5.69 -7.70
CA VAL A 83 23.53 -5.36 -6.74
C VAL A 83 24.12 -4.85 -5.42
N LYS A 84 25.19 -5.49 -4.92
CA LYS A 84 25.94 -5.04 -3.72
C LYS A 84 26.47 -3.61 -3.88
N SER A 85 26.93 -3.27 -5.09
CA SER A 85 27.46 -1.95 -5.41
C SER A 85 26.35 -0.91 -5.56
N CYS A 86 25.28 -1.21 -6.30
CA CYS A 86 24.14 -0.31 -6.48
C CYS A 86 23.49 0.05 -5.13
N LEU A 87 23.24 -0.94 -4.26
CA LEU A 87 22.66 -0.71 -2.94
C LEU A 87 23.57 0.19 -2.07
N ARG A 88 24.89 -0.04 -2.09
CA ARG A 88 25.86 0.76 -1.34
C ARG A 88 25.91 2.20 -1.82
N ASP A 89 25.96 2.40 -3.13
CA ASP A 89 26.25 3.68 -3.76
C ASP A 89 25.02 4.61 -3.75
N GLU A 90 23.80 4.05 -3.79
CA GLU A 90 22.55 4.82 -3.69
C GLU A 90 22.14 5.09 -2.23
N PHE A 91 22.26 4.12 -1.31
CA PHE A 91 21.74 4.26 0.06
C PHE A 91 22.78 4.65 1.11
N GLY A 92 24.08 4.56 0.81
CA GLY A 92 25.16 5.12 1.63
C GLY A 92 25.17 4.62 3.08
N ALA A 93 24.77 5.48 4.02
CA ALA A 93 24.66 5.17 5.46
C ALA A 93 23.35 4.43 5.83
N LEU A 94 22.33 4.49 4.99
CA LEU A 94 21.04 3.84 5.16
C LEU A 94 20.99 2.41 4.58
N VAL A 95 22.11 1.92 4.04
CA VAL A 95 22.21 0.64 3.30
C VAL A 95 21.65 -0.56 4.07
N ASP A 96 21.95 -0.68 5.37
CA ASP A 96 21.48 -1.78 6.22
C ASP A 96 19.99 -1.65 6.57
N ASP A 97 19.47 -0.42 6.69
CA ASP A 97 18.04 -0.17 6.93
C ASP A 97 17.20 -0.41 5.68
N THR A 98 17.70 -0.03 4.50
CA THR A 98 17.09 -0.41 3.21
C THR A 98 17.10 -1.92 3.01
N ALA A 99 18.21 -2.61 3.33
CA ALA A 99 18.30 -4.06 3.22
C ALA A 99 17.30 -4.77 4.16
N LEU A 100 17.14 -4.29 5.39
CA LEU A 100 16.13 -4.80 6.32
C LEU A 100 14.70 -4.55 5.85
N GLU A 101 14.40 -3.39 5.27
CA GLU A 101 13.09 -3.09 4.68
C GLU A 101 12.78 -4.04 3.51
N ILE A 102 13.76 -4.31 2.64
CA ILE A 102 13.64 -5.29 1.54
C ILE A 102 13.41 -6.71 2.07
N LEU A 103 14.18 -7.17 3.07
CA LEU A 103 13.96 -8.49 3.68
C LEU A 103 12.59 -8.62 4.35
N TYR A 104 12.06 -7.53 4.91
CA TYR A 104 10.72 -7.50 5.47
C TYR A 104 9.65 -7.72 4.39
N VAL A 105 9.78 -7.03 3.24
CA VAL A 105 8.91 -7.23 2.06
C VAL A 105 9.02 -8.67 1.55
N MET A 106 10.23 -9.22 1.41
CA MET A 106 10.47 -10.63 1.03
C MET A 106 10.09 -11.66 2.11
N ARG A 107 9.62 -11.22 3.29
CA ARG A 107 9.26 -12.07 4.45
C ARG A 107 10.42 -12.95 4.97
N LYS A 108 11.68 -12.58 4.69
CA LYS A 108 12.90 -13.32 5.04
C LYS A 108 13.38 -13.02 6.47
N PHE A 109 12.56 -13.38 7.46
CA PHE A 109 12.80 -13.02 8.87
C PHE A 109 14.01 -13.71 9.52
N GLU A 110 14.48 -14.84 9.01
CA GLU A 110 15.60 -15.58 9.62
C GLU A 110 16.96 -14.87 9.40
N PRO A 111 17.33 -14.43 8.17
CA PRO A 111 18.47 -13.53 7.98
C PRO A 111 18.37 -12.22 8.79
N MET A 112 17.18 -11.61 8.90
CA MET A 112 16.98 -10.41 9.74
C MET A 112 17.34 -10.67 11.21
N ARG A 113 16.93 -11.82 11.74
CA ARG A 113 17.23 -12.22 13.12
C ARG A 113 18.71 -12.55 13.31
N ARG A 114 19.28 -13.38 12.42
CA ARG A 114 20.64 -13.92 12.55
C ARG A 114 21.73 -12.90 12.30
N ILE A 115 21.57 -12.04 11.30
CA ILE A 115 22.60 -11.11 10.84
C ILE A 115 22.46 -9.74 11.51
N PHE A 116 21.22 -9.23 11.60
CA PHE A 116 20.94 -7.87 12.10
C PHE A 116 20.39 -7.83 13.54
N GLY A 117 20.11 -8.98 14.16
CA GLY A 117 19.49 -9.04 15.49
C GLY A 117 18.03 -8.53 15.52
N VAL A 118 17.36 -8.46 14.36
CA VAL A 118 15.99 -7.93 14.25
C VAL A 118 15.00 -9.08 14.13
N CYS A 119 14.26 -9.36 15.21
CA CYS A 119 13.18 -10.35 15.19
C CYS A 119 11.93 -9.86 14.44
N ARG A 120 11.09 -10.78 13.97
CA ARG A 120 9.83 -10.49 13.23
C ARG A 120 8.96 -9.43 13.92
N HIS A 121 8.75 -9.50 15.23
CA HIS A 121 7.95 -8.49 15.96
C HIS A 121 8.56 -7.08 15.89
N ARG A 122 9.89 -6.96 16.02
CA ARG A 122 10.58 -5.67 15.87
C ARG A 122 10.51 -5.18 14.43
N ALA A 123 10.73 -6.07 13.46
CA ALA A 123 10.62 -5.75 12.03
C ALA A 123 9.23 -5.22 11.67
N SER A 124 8.16 -5.89 12.11
CA SER A 124 6.77 -5.44 11.87
C SER A 124 6.42 -4.11 12.51
N ARG A 125 7.19 -3.62 13.49
CA ARG A 125 7.02 -2.27 14.06
C ARG A 125 7.85 -1.20 13.34
N LEU A 126 9.00 -1.58 12.78
CA LEU A 126 9.87 -0.67 12.02
C LEU A 126 9.35 -0.47 10.58
N TYR A 127 8.91 -1.56 9.95
CA TYR A 127 8.56 -1.61 8.53
C TYR A 127 7.07 -1.92 8.31
N GLN A 128 6.20 -1.58 9.26
CA GLN A 128 4.73 -1.71 9.12
C GLN A 128 4.21 -1.01 7.86
N SER A 129 4.85 0.11 7.50
CA SER A 129 4.59 0.87 6.29
C SER A 129 5.92 1.13 5.59
N PRO A 130 6.39 0.21 4.72
CA PRO A 130 7.64 0.39 3.98
C PRO A 130 7.57 1.66 3.14
N ARG A 131 8.62 2.50 3.23
CA ARG A 131 8.68 3.84 2.66
C ARG A 131 9.55 3.92 1.41
N ARG A 132 10.60 3.10 1.32
CA ARG A 132 11.52 3.04 0.19
C ARG A 132 10.95 2.17 -0.92
N VAL A 133 10.46 0.97 -0.57
CA VAL A 133 9.71 0.13 -1.50
C VAL A 133 8.24 0.56 -1.43
N ARG A 134 7.83 1.48 -2.31
CA ARG A 134 6.43 1.98 -2.39
C ARG A 134 5.42 0.87 -2.68
N LYS A 135 4.14 1.12 -2.37
CA LYS A 135 3.02 0.16 -2.50
C LYS A 135 2.97 -0.54 -3.87
N PHE A 136 2.95 0.24 -4.96
CA PHE A 136 3.05 -0.23 -6.34
C PHE A 136 4.15 -1.29 -6.57
N TRP A 137 5.36 -1.07 -6.03
CA TRP A 137 6.47 -2.00 -6.18
C TRP A 137 6.33 -3.27 -5.33
N ARG A 138 5.59 -3.21 -4.21
CA ARG A 138 5.27 -4.39 -3.39
C ARG A 138 4.18 -5.24 -4.03
N GLU A 139 3.18 -4.60 -4.65
CA GLU A 139 2.15 -5.25 -5.47
C GLU A 139 2.80 -6.00 -6.64
N LEU A 140 3.68 -5.33 -7.39
CA LEU A 140 4.45 -5.97 -8.45
C LEU A 140 5.39 -7.07 -7.93
N ALA A 141 5.98 -6.94 -6.74
CA ALA A 141 6.78 -8.01 -6.14
C ALA A 141 5.94 -9.25 -5.78
N ASN A 142 4.72 -9.07 -5.29
CA ASN A 142 3.79 -10.17 -5.04
C ASN A 142 3.34 -10.81 -6.37
N PHE A 143 3.03 -9.98 -7.39
CA PHE A 143 2.74 -10.46 -8.74
C PHE A 143 3.91 -11.30 -9.30
N CYS A 144 5.16 -10.85 -9.15
CA CYS A 144 6.33 -11.64 -9.53
C CYS A 144 6.54 -12.89 -8.68
N GLU A 145 6.01 -12.95 -7.45
CA GLU A 145 6.09 -14.16 -6.62
C GLU A 145 5.13 -15.26 -7.09
N SER A 146 3.98 -14.88 -7.66
CA SER A 146 2.92 -15.80 -8.11
C SER A 146 2.90 -16.05 -9.63
N CYS A 147 3.53 -15.19 -10.44
CA CYS A 147 3.60 -15.31 -11.90
C CYS A 147 4.63 -16.37 -12.33
N LEU A 148 4.18 -17.34 -13.11
CA LEU A 148 5.01 -18.42 -13.66
C LEU A 148 5.87 -17.93 -14.83
N ASP A 149 6.97 -18.64 -15.11
CA ASP A 149 7.88 -18.32 -16.22
C ASP A 149 7.17 -18.39 -17.59
N GLU A 150 6.16 -19.25 -17.76
CA GLU A 150 5.34 -19.33 -18.99
C GLU A 150 4.43 -18.10 -19.15
N GLU A 151 3.80 -17.64 -18.07
CA GLU A 151 2.93 -16.46 -18.05
C GLU A 151 3.74 -15.19 -18.32
N ALA A 152 4.88 -15.04 -17.62
CA ALA A 152 5.81 -13.95 -17.84
C ALA A 152 6.40 -13.97 -19.26
N ALA A 153 6.70 -15.15 -19.83
CA ALA A 153 7.11 -15.27 -21.23
C ALA A 153 6.03 -14.75 -22.20
N GLU A 154 4.76 -15.09 -21.99
CA GLU A 154 3.66 -14.67 -22.87
C GLU A 154 3.32 -13.17 -22.71
N ILE A 155 3.29 -12.64 -21.48
CA ILE A 155 3.24 -11.19 -21.21
C ILE A 155 4.37 -10.46 -21.95
N SER A 156 5.58 -11.02 -21.94
CA SER A 156 6.72 -10.42 -22.65
C SER A 156 6.52 -10.39 -24.16
N ARG A 157 5.93 -11.43 -24.78
CA ARG A 157 5.60 -11.47 -26.22
C ARG A 157 4.53 -10.45 -26.61
N HIS A 158 3.56 -10.19 -25.73
CA HIS A 158 2.48 -9.24 -26.00
C HIS A 158 2.97 -7.79 -26.03
N PHE A 159 3.81 -7.39 -25.06
CA PHE A 159 4.22 -5.99 -24.88
C PHE A 159 5.61 -5.63 -25.43
N LEU A 160 6.50 -6.61 -25.66
CA LEU A 160 7.88 -6.37 -26.08
C LEU A 160 8.10 -6.91 -27.51
N PRO A 161 8.80 -6.16 -28.39
CA PRO A 161 9.15 -6.64 -29.71
C PRO A 161 10.20 -7.75 -29.62
N GLU A 162 10.18 -8.70 -30.55
CA GLU A 162 11.04 -9.91 -30.55
C GLU A 162 12.55 -9.63 -30.37
N SER A 163 13.05 -8.53 -30.93
CA SER A 163 14.43 -8.04 -30.76
C SER A 163 14.84 -7.80 -29.29
N SER A 164 13.85 -7.72 -28.40
CA SER A 164 14.00 -7.48 -26.96
C SER A 164 13.85 -8.76 -26.13
N LEU A 165 13.42 -9.87 -26.74
CA LEU A 165 13.22 -11.17 -26.08
C LEU A 165 14.43 -12.10 -26.22
N SER A 166 15.26 -11.90 -27.25
CA SER A 166 16.47 -12.70 -27.47
C SER A 166 17.42 -12.64 -26.26
N GLY A 167 17.68 -13.81 -25.66
CA GLY A 167 18.60 -13.98 -24.54
C GLY A 167 18.12 -13.42 -23.20
N VAL A 168 16.86 -13.01 -23.06
CA VAL A 168 16.31 -12.50 -21.80
C VAL A 168 15.65 -13.64 -21.01
N PRO A 169 15.96 -13.81 -19.72
CA PRO A 169 15.22 -14.71 -18.83
C PRO A 169 13.74 -14.36 -18.76
N THR A 170 12.86 -15.37 -18.83
CA THR A 170 11.40 -15.17 -18.79
C THR A 170 10.83 -15.13 -17.37
N HIS A 171 11.64 -14.90 -16.33
CA HIS A 171 11.12 -14.72 -14.98
C HIS A 171 10.45 -13.34 -14.83
N ALA A 172 9.43 -13.27 -13.98
CA ALA A 172 8.52 -12.13 -13.91
C ALA A 172 9.21 -10.79 -13.58
N GLU A 173 10.23 -10.78 -12.72
CA GLU A 173 10.94 -9.56 -12.32
C GLU A 173 11.64 -8.87 -13.51
N ALA A 174 12.28 -9.64 -14.40
CA ALA A 174 12.91 -9.11 -15.61
C ALA A 174 11.88 -8.52 -16.57
N VAL A 175 10.74 -9.20 -16.73
CA VAL A 175 9.63 -8.74 -17.60
C VAL A 175 9.04 -7.44 -17.04
N VAL A 176 8.66 -7.39 -15.76
CA VAL A 176 8.08 -6.20 -15.13
C VAL A 176 9.01 -4.97 -15.22
N VAL A 177 10.31 -5.16 -15.02
CA VAL A 177 11.29 -4.05 -15.18
C VAL A 177 11.39 -3.58 -16.64
N LEU A 178 11.32 -4.48 -17.62
CA LEU A 178 11.29 -4.12 -19.04
C LEU A 178 10.00 -3.41 -19.46
N LEU A 179 8.85 -3.79 -18.89
CA LEU A 179 7.58 -3.07 -19.09
C LEU A 179 7.66 -1.64 -18.53
N TYR A 180 8.30 -1.46 -17.37
CA TYR A 180 8.47 -0.15 -16.73
C TYR A 180 9.44 0.76 -17.50
N GLU A 181 10.63 0.26 -17.90
CA GLU A 181 11.59 1.01 -18.73
C GLU A 181 10.99 1.47 -20.07
N ARG A 182 9.96 0.77 -20.58
CA ARG A 182 9.24 1.13 -21.81
C ARG A 182 7.99 1.95 -21.59
N SER A 183 7.68 2.33 -20.34
CA SER A 183 6.45 3.04 -19.96
C SER A 183 5.14 2.30 -20.35
N VAL A 184 5.19 0.97 -20.52
CA VAL A 184 3.98 0.13 -20.67
C VAL A 184 3.22 0.08 -19.35
N ILE A 185 3.97 -0.04 -18.25
CA ILE A 185 3.52 0.28 -16.90
C ILE A 185 4.29 1.50 -16.41
N THR A 186 3.68 2.28 -15.53
CA THR A 186 4.29 3.46 -14.90
C THR A 186 3.96 3.44 -13.40
N LEU A 187 4.68 4.24 -12.61
CA LEU A 187 4.50 4.27 -11.16
C LEU A 187 3.05 4.60 -10.79
N ASP A 188 2.44 3.73 -9.98
CA ASP A 188 1.02 3.74 -9.59
C ASP A 188 0.02 3.54 -10.77
N ASN A 189 0.47 3.01 -11.93
CA ASN A 189 -0.40 2.67 -13.07
C ASN A 189 0.14 1.46 -13.88
N TYR A 190 -0.45 0.29 -13.64
CA TYR A 190 -0.22 -0.96 -14.37
C TYR A 190 -1.45 -1.41 -15.18
N SER A 191 -2.35 -0.49 -15.55
CA SER A 191 -3.65 -0.81 -16.17
C SER A 191 -3.54 -1.64 -17.46
N ALA A 192 -2.55 -1.38 -18.30
CA ALA A 192 -2.27 -2.19 -19.50
C ALA A 192 -1.96 -3.66 -19.16
N LEU A 193 -1.11 -3.89 -18.13
CA LEU A 193 -0.78 -5.23 -17.66
C LEU A 193 -2.01 -5.92 -17.04
N TYR A 194 -2.78 -5.22 -16.21
CA TYR A 194 -4.01 -5.73 -15.61
C TYR A 194 -5.02 -6.19 -16.68
N GLU A 195 -5.29 -5.36 -17.69
CA GLU A 195 -6.25 -5.69 -18.75
C GLU A 195 -5.78 -6.87 -19.61
N HIS A 196 -4.48 -6.98 -19.88
CA HIS A 196 -3.93 -8.15 -20.57
C HIS A 196 -4.05 -9.43 -19.72
N VAL A 197 -3.68 -9.39 -18.43
CA VAL A 197 -3.82 -10.55 -17.53
C VAL A 197 -5.29 -10.98 -17.41
N ARG A 198 -6.20 -10.00 -17.28
CA ARG A 198 -7.65 -10.22 -17.20
C ARG A 198 -8.23 -10.85 -18.47
N THR A 199 -7.82 -10.40 -19.65
CA THR A 199 -8.39 -10.85 -20.93
C THR A 199 -7.77 -12.13 -21.47
N THR A 200 -6.49 -12.40 -21.20
CA THR A 200 -5.78 -13.57 -21.73
C THR A 200 -5.84 -14.80 -20.81
N TYR A 201 -5.78 -14.62 -19.48
CA TYR A 201 -5.65 -15.74 -18.53
C TYR A 201 -6.88 -15.91 -17.63
N ASN A 202 -7.56 -14.81 -17.30
CA ASN A 202 -8.57 -14.76 -16.23
C ASN A 202 -8.05 -15.42 -14.91
N ASN A 203 -6.75 -15.25 -14.64
CA ASN A 203 -6.08 -15.82 -13.47
C ASN A 203 -6.34 -14.92 -12.25
N GLU A 204 -7.28 -15.33 -11.39
CA GLU A 204 -7.70 -14.56 -10.21
C GLU A 204 -6.55 -14.30 -9.21
N GLU A 205 -5.57 -15.21 -9.09
CA GLU A 205 -4.42 -15.07 -8.19
C GLU A 205 -3.48 -13.95 -8.63
N LEU A 206 -3.16 -13.87 -9.93
CA LEU A 206 -2.38 -12.75 -10.48
C LEU A 206 -3.15 -11.43 -10.42
N LEU A 207 -4.46 -11.48 -10.66
CA LEU A 207 -5.31 -10.30 -10.59
C LEU A 207 -5.41 -9.76 -9.16
N GLU A 208 -5.44 -10.60 -8.12
CA GLU A 208 -5.41 -10.15 -6.71
C GLU A 208 -4.19 -9.27 -6.42
N HIS A 209 -3.02 -9.60 -6.96
CA HIS A 209 -1.79 -8.81 -6.76
C HIS A 209 -1.72 -7.54 -7.62
N LEU A 210 -2.46 -7.49 -8.74
CA LEU A 210 -2.62 -6.31 -9.58
C LEU A 210 -3.89 -5.51 -9.23
N CYS A 211 -4.54 -5.80 -8.11
CA CYS A 211 -5.77 -5.14 -7.70
C CYS A 211 -5.63 -4.44 -6.36
N GLU A 212 -5.42 -3.12 -6.40
CA GLU A 212 -6.17 -2.25 -5.51
C GLU A 212 -6.88 -1.15 -6.31
N LEU A 213 -8.21 -1.21 -6.29
CA LEU A 213 -9.13 -0.09 -6.48
C LEU A 213 -9.22 0.51 -7.89
N HIS A 214 -10.02 -0.16 -8.73
CA HIS A 214 -10.87 0.49 -9.74
C HIS A 214 -11.88 1.53 -9.15
N ILE A 215 -11.82 1.83 -7.84
CA ILE A 215 -12.46 3.01 -7.23
C ILE A 215 -11.66 4.29 -7.56
N CYS A 216 -10.40 4.17 -8.02
CA CYS A 216 -9.66 5.28 -8.63
C CYS A 216 -9.85 5.35 -10.16
N ALA A 217 -11.10 5.23 -10.64
CA ALA A 217 -11.55 6.27 -11.56
C ALA A 217 -11.30 7.60 -10.83
N ARG A 218 -10.27 8.35 -11.26
CA ARG A 218 -9.82 9.56 -10.55
C ARG A 218 -11.05 10.41 -10.26
N PHE A 219 -11.34 10.70 -8.98
CA PHE A 219 -12.33 11.72 -8.69
C PHE A 219 -11.82 13.04 -9.29
N THR A 220 -12.49 13.52 -10.32
CA THR A 220 -12.04 14.61 -11.20
C THR A 220 -12.66 15.95 -10.83
N PHE A 221 -13.80 15.94 -10.13
CA PHE A 221 -14.49 17.15 -9.70
C PHE A 221 -14.20 17.43 -8.22
N ILE A 222 -14.14 18.70 -7.84
CA ILE A 222 -14.14 19.11 -6.43
C ILE A 222 -15.36 20.02 -6.23
N PRO A 223 -16.34 19.66 -5.36
CA PRO A 223 -16.38 18.43 -4.57
C PRO A 223 -16.53 17.15 -5.44
N HIS A 224 -16.04 16.02 -4.94
CA HIS A 224 -16.13 14.69 -5.59
C HIS A 224 -17.58 14.18 -5.74
N GLY A 225 -18.53 14.85 -5.07
CA GLY A 225 -19.96 14.59 -5.13
C GLY A 225 -20.61 14.73 -3.75
N TYR A 226 -21.57 13.87 -3.43
CA TYR A 226 -22.33 13.94 -2.17
C TYR A 226 -22.10 12.73 -1.26
N ALA A 227 -21.98 12.99 0.04
CA ALA A 227 -22.01 11.95 1.07
C ALA A 227 -23.22 12.15 1.98
N VAL A 228 -24.18 11.23 1.92
CA VAL A 228 -25.47 11.30 2.61
C VAL A 228 -25.47 10.36 3.81
N ILE A 229 -25.43 10.93 5.01
CA ILE A 229 -25.44 10.19 6.28
C ILE A 229 -26.90 10.13 6.80
N LEU A 230 -27.48 8.94 6.84
CA LEU A 230 -28.79 8.67 7.43
C LEU A 230 -28.60 8.11 8.85
N ASN A 231 -28.64 8.98 9.85
CA ASN A 231 -28.38 8.63 11.25
C ASN A 231 -29.68 8.31 12.00
N HIS A 232 -29.99 7.02 12.12
CA HIS A 232 -31.11 6.54 12.92
C HIS A 232 -30.62 6.21 14.33
N ASN A 233 -31.03 7.04 15.27
CA ASN A 233 -30.78 6.93 16.69
C ASN A 233 -32.05 6.52 17.47
N VAL A 234 -33.19 7.14 17.16
CA VAL A 234 -34.47 6.99 17.87
C VAL A 234 -35.45 6.20 17.02
N PHE A 235 -36.01 5.13 17.60
CA PHE A 235 -36.92 4.22 16.91
C PHE A 235 -38.27 4.20 17.64
N LYS A 236 -39.28 4.80 17.01
CA LYS A 236 -40.66 4.86 17.51
C LYS A 236 -41.50 3.81 16.78
N ASP A 237 -41.49 2.58 17.29
CA ASP A 237 -42.44 1.56 16.81
C ASP A 237 -43.86 1.88 17.33
N PRO A 238 -44.83 2.26 16.47
CA PRO A 238 -46.18 2.59 16.90
C PRO A 238 -46.97 1.38 17.41
N LYS A 239 -46.56 0.17 17.03
CA LYS A 239 -47.20 -1.09 17.43
C LYS A 239 -46.54 -1.72 18.65
N ASN A 240 -45.37 -1.22 19.05
CA ASN A 240 -44.62 -1.69 20.22
C ASN A 240 -44.18 -3.18 20.11
N GLU A 241 -44.09 -3.70 18.88
CA GLU A 241 -43.67 -5.06 18.54
C GLU A 241 -42.14 -5.25 18.67
N ILE A 242 -41.36 -4.19 18.43
CA ILE A 242 -39.90 -4.18 18.50
C ILE A 242 -39.42 -2.96 19.30
N LYS A 243 -38.91 -3.20 20.52
CA LYS A 243 -38.27 -2.17 21.35
C LYS A 243 -36.76 -2.10 21.05
N LEU A 244 -36.39 -1.19 20.16
CA LEU A 244 -35.00 -0.82 19.91
C LEU A 244 -34.58 0.30 20.87
N LEU A 245 -33.44 0.13 21.54
CA LEU A 245 -32.85 1.17 22.38
C LEU A 245 -32.15 2.23 21.53
N GLU A 246 -32.02 3.45 22.06
CA GLU A 246 -31.24 4.51 21.41
C GLU A 246 -29.78 4.09 21.21
N ARG A 247 -29.18 4.49 20.08
CA ARG A 247 -27.81 4.14 19.71
C ARG A 247 -26.81 5.07 20.38
N GLN A 248 -26.61 4.85 21.68
CA GLN A 248 -25.62 5.53 22.50
C GLN A 248 -24.23 5.49 21.83
N GLY A 249 -23.73 6.67 21.45
CA GLY A 249 -22.46 6.82 20.70
C GLY A 249 -22.62 7.25 19.24
N THR A 250 -23.78 7.09 18.61
CA THR A 250 -23.94 7.34 17.15
C THR A 250 -23.59 8.77 16.72
N LYS A 251 -23.75 9.77 17.61
CA LYS A 251 -23.28 11.15 17.37
C LYS A 251 -21.77 11.22 17.11
N LYS A 252 -20.96 10.43 17.83
CA LYS A 252 -19.51 10.37 17.63
C LYS A 252 -19.17 9.73 16.28
N ASP A 253 -19.95 8.73 15.86
CA ASP A 253 -19.79 8.10 14.55
C ASP A 253 -20.09 9.11 13.43
N VAL A 254 -21.20 9.86 13.55
CA VAL A 254 -21.54 10.98 12.64
C VAL A 254 -20.44 12.04 12.62
N ASP A 255 -19.93 12.48 13.78
CA ASP A 255 -18.87 13.49 13.87
C ASP A 255 -17.54 13.01 13.25
N VAL A 256 -17.26 11.70 13.22
CA VAL A 256 -16.08 11.12 12.57
C VAL A 256 -16.30 10.96 11.07
N LEU A 257 -17.46 10.41 10.67
CA LEU A 257 -17.83 10.22 9.27
C LEU A 257 -17.92 11.54 8.53
N LYS A 258 -18.56 12.56 9.13
CA LYS A 258 -18.65 13.90 8.57
C LYS A 258 -17.26 14.44 8.22
N ARG A 259 -16.34 14.44 9.19
CA ARG A 259 -14.96 14.91 8.98
C ARG A 259 -14.23 14.11 7.92
N LEU A 260 -14.32 12.77 7.96
CA LEU A 260 -13.70 11.91 6.95
C LEU A 260 -14.16 12.25 5.53
N TRP A 261 -15.46 12.45 5.32
CA TRP A 261 -15.99 12.74 3.98
C TRP A 261 -15.77 14.21 3.56
N GLU A 262 -15.74 15.16 4.50
CA GLU A 262 -15.29 16.55 4.23
C GLU A 262 -13.78 16.60 3.89
N GLU A 263 -12.94 15.80 4.56
CA GLU A 263 -11.50 15.65 4.26
C GLU A 263 -11.23 14.92 2.93
N LEU A 264 -12.22 14.21 2.39
CA LEU A 264 -12.21 13.59 1.06
C LEU A 264 -12.94 14.45 0.00
N ASP A 265 -13.11 15.76 0.24
CA ASP A 265 -13.74 16.70 -0.69
C ASP A 265 -15.19 16.32 -1.11
N PHE A 266 -15.97 15.63 -0.28
CA PHE A 266 -17.40 15.39 -0.52
C PHE A 266 -18.30 16.45 0.14
N ASN A 267 -19.42 16.78 -0.51
CA ASN A 267 -20.48 17.58 0.08
C ASN A 267 -21.33 16.71 1.02
N VAL A 268 -21.07 16.80 2.32
CA VAL A 268 -21.72 15.97 3.34
C VAL A 268 -23.09 16.53 3.74
N ARG A 269 -24.14 15.71 3.64
CA ARG A 269 -25.48 15.99 4.20
C ARG A 269 -25.87 14.93 5.22
N ILE A 270 -26.40 15.37 6.36
CA ILE A 270 -26.78 14.50 7.48
C ILE A 270 -28.29 14.64 7.71
N TYR A 271 -28.95 13.50 7.89
CA TYR A 271 -30.38 13.40 8.16
C TYR A 271 -30.60 12.46 9.35
N ASP A 272 -31.11 13.00 10.45
CA ASP A 272 -31.36 12.26 11.68
C ASP A 272 -32.80 11.71 11.72
N ASP A 273 -32.95 10.44 12.14
CA ASP A 273 -34.24 9.80 12.45
C ASP A 273 -35.33 9.88 11.36
N PHE A 274 -34.94 9.76 10.10
CA PHE A 274 -35.88 9.76 8.97
C PHE A 274 -36.79 8.51 8.96
N THR A 275 -38.04 8.73 8.56
CA THR A 275 -39.02 7.69 8.25
C THR A 275 -38.77 7.08 6.86
N SER A 276 -39.31 5.89 6.57
CA SER A 276 -39.18 5.27 5.23
C SER A 276 -39.65 6.18 4.09
N SER A 277 -40.77 6.88 4.28
CA SER A 277 -41.31 7.83 3.29
C SER A 277 -40.46 9.10 3.11
N GLU A 278 -39.74 9.53 4.16
CA GLU A 278 -38.80 10.65 4.03
C GLU A 278 -37.50 10.21 3.33
N ILE A 279 -37.07 8.96 3.53
CA ILE A 279 -35.96 8.37 2.77
C ILE A 279 -36.34 8.21 1.30
N GLU A 280 -37.52 7.67 0.98
CA GLU A 280 -38.03 7.58 -0.40
C GLU A 280 -38.09 8.96 -1.07
N LYS A 281 -38.61 9.97 -0.36
CA LYS A 281 -38.64 11.36 -0.85
C LYS A 281 -37.24 11.94 -1.05
N LEU A 282 -36.32 11.69 -0.12
CA LEU A 282 -34.92 12.12 -0.22
C LEU A 282 -34.21 11.46 -1.40
N LEU A 283 -34.41 10.16 -1.62
CA LEU A 283 -33.84 9.45 -2.78
C LEU A 283 -34.39 10.01 -4.10
N LEU A 284 -35.69 10.33 -4.16
CA LEU A 284 -36.29 11.00 -5.33
C LEU A 284 -35.74 12.41 -5.54
N GLU A 285 -35.55 13.19 -4.47
CA GLU A 285 -34.95 14.53 -4.52
C GLU A 285 -33.49 14.47 -5.01
N ILE A 286 -32.70 13.52 -4.49
CA ILE A 286 -31.34 13.25 -4.96
C ILE A 286 -31.36 12.91 -6.46
N ALA A 287 -32.25 12.01 -6.91
CA ALA A 287 -32.29 11.57 -8.29
C ALA A 287 -32.78 12.63 -9.30
N THR A 288 -33.55 13.65 -8.85
CA THR A 288 -34.27 14.57 -9.76
C THR A 288 -34.01 16.06 -9.56
N VAL A 289 -33.47 16.48 -8.41
CA VAL A 289 -33.31 17.89 -8.05
C VAL A 289 -31.85 18.29 -7.78
N TRP A 290 -31.02 17.36 -7.29
CA TRP A 290 -29.62 17.66 -6.99
C TRP A 290 -28.78 17.72 -8.27
N ASP A 291 -27.86 18.69 -8.34
CA ASP A 291 -26.93 18.80 -9.45
C ASP A 291 -25.79 17.78 -9.27
N HIS A 292 -25.72 16.83 -10.20
CA HIS A 292 -24.65 15.82 -10.32
C HIS A 292 -23.79 16.00 -11.57
N SER A 293 -23.95 17.10 -12.31
CA SER A 293 -23.20 17.36 -13.56
C SER A 293 -21.69 17.45 -13.38
N LYS A 294 -21.24 17.61 -12.13
CA LYS A 294 -19.86 17.65 -11.67
C LYS A 294 -19.70 16.85 -10.36
N SER A 295 -20.22 15.63 -10.35
CA SER A 295 -20.06 14.69 -9.24
C SER A 295 -19.50 13.39 -9.78
N ASP A 296 -18.41 12.90 -9.20
CA ASP A 296 -17.84 11.60 -9.55
C ASP A 296 -18.58 10.45 -8.82
N ALA A 297 -19.13 10.70 -7.62
CA ALA A 297 -19.86 9.69 -6.84
C ALA A 297 -20.95 10.26 -5.90
N ILE A 298 -21.90 9.40 -5.52
CA ILE A 298 -22.83 9.62 -4.42
C ILE A 298 -22.65 8.47 -3.42
N VAL A 299 -22.43 8.79 -2.14
CA VAL A 299 -22.18 7.84 -1.07
C VAL A 299 -23.33 7.88 -0.07
N PHE A 300 -23.91 6.74 0.27
CA PHE A 300 -24.93 6.62 1.34
C PHE A 300 -24.37 5.89 2.55
N ILE A 301 -24.55 6.47 3.73
CA ILE A 301 -24.00 5.97 5.00
C ILE A 301 -25.16 5.81 5.98
N ILE A 302 -25.67 4.60 6.11
CA ILE A 302 -26.89 4.31 6.90
C ILE A 302 -26.47 3.80 8.28
N LEU A 303 -26.55 4.66 9.28
CA LEU A 303 -26.31 4.30 10.68
C LEU A 303 -27.66 3.89 11.29
N SER A 304 -27.91 2.59 11.42
CA SER A 304 -29.18 2.06 11.96
C SER A 304 -28.96 0.79 12.78
N HIS A 305 -30.02 0.30 13.43
CA HIS A 305 -30.04 -1.09 13.90
C HIS A 305 -30.29 -2.02 12.71
N GLY A 306 -29.40 -3.01 12.54
CA GLY A 306 -29.59 -4.07 11.57
C GLY A 306 -30.43 -5.21 12.14
N TYR A 307 -31.44 -5.67 11.41
CA TYR A 307 -32.23 -6.85 11.78
C TYR A 307 -32.45 -7.77 10.57
N ARG A 308 -31.85 -8.98 10.61
CA ARG A 308 -32.05 -10.06 9.60
C ARG A 308 -31.93 -9.62 8.13
N GLY A 309 -30.95 -8.76 7.80
CA GLY A 309 -30.74 -8.26 6.43
C GLY A 309 -31.53 -7.00 6.05
N TRP A 310 -32.15 -6.33 7.03
CA TRP A 310 -32.90 -5.09 6.85
C TRP A 310 -32.30 -3.97 7.72
N CYS A 311 -32.33 -2.74 7.21
CA CYS A 311 -32.10 -1.54 8.02
C CYS A 311 -33.43 -1.07 8.60
N CYS A 312 -33.48 -0.79 9.90
CA CYS A 312 -34.64 -0.18 10.55
C CYS A 312 -34.66 1.33 10.30
N THR A 313 -35.83 1.88 9.92
CA THR A 313 -36.09 3.32 9.88
C THR A 313 -36.77 3.78 11.17
N ALA A 314 -36.89 5.10 11.38
CA ALA A 314 -37.32 5.66 12.67
C ALA A 314 -38.74 5.28 13.14
N VAL A 315 -39.57 4.68 12.26
CA VAL A 315 -40.95 4.22 12.59
C VAL A 315 -41.08 2.69 12.53
N GLY A 316 -39.98 1.96 12.67
CA GLY A 316 -39.97 0.49 12.59
C GLY A 316 -40.19 -0.08 11.18
N GLY A 317 -40.24 0.80 10.16
CA GLY A 317 -40.17 0.41 8.76
C GLY A 317 -38.86 -0.30 8.46
N ARG A 318 -38.90 -1.22 7.48
CA ARG A 318 -37.74 -2.04 7.10
C ARG A 318 -37.38 -1.73 5.65
N ILE A 319 -36.16 -1.26 5.41
CA ILE A 319 -35.61 -1.12 4.06
C ILE A 319 -34.74 -2.36 3.79
N GLY A 320 -35.06 -3.06 2.71
CA GLY A 320 -34.29 -4.22 2.26
C GLY A 320 -33.04 -3.76 1.53
N VAL A 321 -31.88 -4.32 1.88
CA VAL A 321 -30.59 -3.89 1.30
C VAL A 321 -30.55 -4.09 -0.23
N GLY A 322 -31.25 -5.10 -0.76
CA GLY A 322 -31.43 -5.31 -2.21
C GLY A 322 -32.41 -4.37 -2.92
N GLY A 323 -33.02 -3.41 -2.21
CA GLY A 323 -33.84 -2.34 -2.81
C GLY A 323 -33.06 -1.08 -3.16
N ILE A 324 -31.77 -1.02 -2.81
CA ILE A 324 -30.87 0.10 -3.13
C ILE A 324 -30.05 -0.27 -4.38
N GLU A 325 -30.74 -0.62 -5.46
CA GLU A 325 -30.11 -0.67 -6.77
C GLU A 325 -29.97 0.78 -7.27
N ALA A 326 -28.72 1.24 -7.39
CA ALA A 326 -28.40 2.49 -8.07
C ALA A 326 -28.74 2.30 -9.56
N GLY A 327 -29.96 2.68 -9.94
CA GLY A 327 -30.42 2.63 -11.32
C GLY A 327 -29.45 3.39 -12.22
N ALA A 328 -28.78 2.67 -13.11
CA ALA A 328 -27.89 3.26 -14.09
C ALA A 328 -28.69 4.30 -14.91
N VAL A 329 -28.25 5.55 -14.88
CA VAL A 329 -28.84 6.61 -15.68
C VAL A 329 -28.59 6.27 -17.14
N SER A 330 -29.62 5.76 -17.82
CA SER A 330 -29.58 5.51 -19.25
C SER A 330 -29.46 6.84 -19.99
N SER A 331 -28.42 6.98 -20.79
CA SER A 331 -28.13 8.16 -21.60
C SER A 331 -29.33 8.61 -22.44
N ILE A 332 -29.51 9.93 -22.55
CA ILE A 332 -30.25 10.61 -23.61
C ILE A 332 -29.23 11.42 -24.41
#